data_AF-A0A183HDG1-F1
#
_entry.id   AF-A0A183HDG1-F1
#
_cell.length_a   1.000
_cell.length_b   1.000
_cell.length_c   1.000
_cell.angle_alpha   90.00
_cell.angle_beta   90.00
_cell.angle_gamma   90.00
#
_symmetry.space_group_name_H-M   'P 1'
#
loop_
_entity.id
_entity.type
_entity.pdbx_description
1 polymer ?
#
loop_
_entity_poly.entity_id
_entity_poly.type
_entity_poly.pdbx_seq_one_letter_code
_entity_poly.pdbx_strand_id
1 'polypeptide(L)' 'MGLIYTITDVEELHIWMIKHLSAHPLFERLTDFAMKADSIVEMLYDSTEEGQKVTRNEGSKWPAVFRRLPDPDLSL' A
#
# COMPACT_ATOMS: atom_id res chain seq x y z
N MET A 1 15.12 -6.88 -2.11
CA MET A 1 13.70 -7.09 -1.75
C MET A 1 12.94 -5.80 -2.01
N GLY A 2 11.68 -5.89 -2.47
CA GLY A 2 10.91 -4.73 -2.91
C GLY A 2 9.67 -4.47 -2.05
N LEU A 3 9.15 -3.24 -2.14
CA LEU A 3 7.89 -2.81 -1.54
C LEU A 3 6.93 -2.35 -2.64
N ILE A 4 5.64 -2.66 -2.47
CA ILE A 4 4.54 -2.08 -3.25
C ILE A 4 3.85 -1.08 -2.35
N TYR A 5 3.78 0.18 -2.79
CA TYR A 5 3.04 1.23 -2.12
C TYR A 5 1.76 1.52 -2.92
N THR A 6 0.60 1.44 -2.27
CA THR A 6 -0.67 1.84 -2.86
C THR A 6 -1.31 2.93 -2.02
N ILE A 7 -2.00 3.85 -2.69
CA ILE A 7 -2.89 4.82 -2.08
C ILE A 7 -4.02 5.12 -3.06
N THR A 8 -5.25 5.26 -2.55
CA THR A 8 -6.42 5.61 -3.34
C THR A 8 -7.41 6.36 -2.47
N ASP A 9 -8.21 7.22 -3.08
CA ASP A 9 -9.37 7.89 -2.48
C ASP A 9 -10.67 7.07 -2.54
N VAL A 10 -10.64 5.90 -3.18
CA VAL A 10 -11.78 4.98 -3.31
C VAL A 10 -11.62 3.79 -2.37
N GLU A 11 -12.42 3.74 -1.30
CA GLU A 11 -12.35 2.68 -0.27
C GLU A 11 -12.56 1.27 -0.85
N GLU A 12 -13.51 1.11 -1.77
CA GLU A 12 -13.78 -0.18 -2.41
C GLU A 12 -12.57 -0.71 -3.20
N LEU A 13 -11.84 0.20 -3.88
CA LEU A 13 -10.61 -0.14 -4.58
C LEU A 13 -9.49 -0.51 -3.60
N HIS A 14 -9.38 0.20 -2.48
CA HIS A 14 -8.45 -0.14 -1.41
C HIS A 14 -8.70 -1.54 -0.85
N ILE A 15 -9.96 -1.86 -0.52
CA ILE A 15 -10.39 -3.18 -0.05
C ILE A 15 -10.08 -4.25 -1.10
N TRP A 16 -10.35 -3.97 -2.38
CA TRP A 16 -10.03 -4.88 -3.48
C TRP A 16 -8.52 -5.15 -3.60
N MET A 17 -7.68 -4.11 -3.52
CA MET A 17 -6.22 -4.24 -3.57
C MET A 17 -5.70 -5.07 -2.39
N ILE A 18 -6.17 -4.77 -1.16
CA ILE A 18 -5.77 -5.52 0.04
C ILE A 18 -6.14 -6.99 -0.10
N LYS A 19 -7.37 -7.29 -0.54
CA LYS A 19 -7.86 -8.66 -0.68
C LYS A 19 -6.93 -9.49 -1.58
N HIS A 20 -6.60 -8.96 -2.76
CA HIS A 20 -5.83 -9.73 -3.75
C HIS A 20 -4.34 -9.79 -3.41
N LEU A 21 -3.74 -8.70 -2.92
CA LEU A 21 -2.33 -8.69 -2.52
C LEU A 21 -2.09 -9.56 -1.28
N SER A 22 -2.98 -9.53 -0.28
CA SER A 22 -2.84 -10.36 0.93
C SER A 22 -3.10 -11.85 0.66
N ALA A 23 -3.88 -12.19 -0.36
CA ALA A 23 -4.14 -13.58 -0.74
C ALA A 23 -2.97 -14.21 -1.52
N HIS A 24 -2.08 -13.40 -2.10
CA HIS A 24 -0.98 -13.90 -2.91
C HIS A 24 0.21 -14.29 -2.03
N PRO A 25 0.78 -15.51 -2.16
CA PRO A 25 1.78 -16.05 -1.23
C PRO A 25 3.12 -15.31 -1.24
N LEU A 26 3.33 -14.42 -2.21
CA LEU A 26 4.57 -13.67 -2.37
C LEU A 26 4.50 -12.24 -1.83
N PHE A 27 3.39 -11.87 -1.19
CA PHE A 27 3.22 -10.55 -0.62
C PHE A 27 2.76 -10.63 0.83
N GLU A 28 3.35 -9.79 1.66
CA GLU A 28 2.98 -9.63 3.06
C GLU A 28 2.63 -8.17 3.31
N ARG A 29 1.45 -7.91 3.88
CA ARG A 29 1.05 -6.55 4.24
C ARG A 29 1.89 -6.06 5.42
N LEU A 30 2.40 -4.83 5.34
CA LEU A 30 3.03 -4.18 6.47
C LEU A 30 1.99 -3.84 7.55
N THR A 31 2.39 -3.92 8.81
CA THR A 31 1.56 -3.42 9.92
C THR A 31 1.50 -1.90 9.89
N ASP A 32 0.46 -1.32 10.51
CA ASP A 32 0.34 0.13 10.63
C ASP A 32 1.55 0.76 11.34
N PHE A 33 2.14 0.06 12.32
CA PHE A 33 3.37 0.50 12.98
C PHE A 33 4.55 0.55 12.01
N ALA A 34 4.74 -0.49 11.20
CA ALA A 34 5.81 -0.53 10.20
C ALA A 34 5.62 0.53 9.11
N MET A 35 4.37 0.77 8.68
CA MET A 35 4.05 1.85 7.73
C MET A 35 4.34 3.23 8.32
N LYS A 36 3.96 3.49 9.58
CA LYS A 36 4.24 4.78 10.25
C LYS A 36 5.73 5.05 10.44
N ALA A 37 6.54 4.00 10.54
CA ALA A 37 7.99 4.14 10.65
C ALA A 37 8.69 4.40 9.30
N ASP A 38 7.98 4.25 8.17
CA ASP A 38 8.51 4.43 6.83
C ASP A 38 8.20 5.84 6.31
N SER A 39 9.23 6.68 6.16
CA SER A 39 9.10 8.06 5.70
C SER A 39 8.55 8.20 4.28
N ILE A 40 8.60 7.14 3.46
CA ILE A 40 8.00 7.15 2.12
C ILE A 40 6.47 7.17 2.21
N VAL A 41 5.88 6.59 3.26
CA VAL A 41 4.42 6.50 3.41
C VAL A 41 3.78 7.89 3.52
N GLU A 42 4.43 8.83 4.21
CA GLU A 42 3.94 10.22 4.29
C GLU A 42 3.89 10.88 2.92
N MET A 43 4.86 10.60 2.06
CA MET A 43 4.91 11.17 0.71
C MET A 43 3.76 10.68 -0.19
N LEU A 44 3.16 9.51 0.08
CA LEU A 44 2.04 9.01 -0.72
C LEU A 44 0.82 9.94 -0.70
N TYR A 45 0.63 10.67 0.41
CA TYR A 45 -0.57 11.46 0.61
C TYR A 45 -0.63 12.66 -0.33
N ASP A 46 0.42 13.46 -0.43
CA ASP A 46 0.34 14.78 -1.09
C ASP A 46 1.44 15.05 -2.14
N SER A 47 2.24 14.05 -2.51
CA SER A 47 3.28 14.23 -3.55
C SER A 47 2.73 14.19 -4.99
N THR A 48 1.43 13.96 -5.18
CA THR A 48 0.79 13.92 -6.51
C THR A 48 -0.34 14.93 -6.59
N GLU A 49 -0.66 15.39 -7.81
CA GLU A 49 -1.79 16.32 -8.03
C GLU A 49 -3.12 15.74 -7.54
N GLU A 50 -3.37 14.45 -7.78
CA GLU A 50 -4.58 13.77 -7.31
C GLU A 50 -4.63 13.69 -5.78
N GLY A 51 -3.50 13.35 -5.14
CA GLY A 51 -3.39 13.36 -3.68
C GLY A 51 -3.72 14.74 -3.11
N GLN A 52 -3.12 15.81 -3.62
CA GLN A 52 -3.40 17.17 -3.17
C GLN A 52 -4.86 17.58 -3.41
N LYS A 53 -5.46 17.16 -4.54
CA LYS A 53 -6.87 17.42 -4.85
C LYS A 53 -7.80 16.76 -3.83
N VAL A 54 -7.53 15.52 -3.44
CA VAL A 54 -8.33 14.81 -2.43
C VAL A 54 -8.23 15.52 -1.07
N THR A 55 -7.04 15.99 -0.66
CA THR A 55 -6.87 16.80 0.58
C THR A 55 -7.69 18.09 0.53
N ARG A 56 -7.64 18.83 -0.58
CA ARG A 56 -8.42 20.08 -0.74
C ARG A 56 -9.93 19.85 -0.66
N ASN A 57 -10.38 18.66 -1.06
CA ASN A 57 -11.80 18.28 -1.03
C ASN A 57 -12.20 17.56 0.26
N GLU A 58 -11.31 17.52 1.28
CA GLU A 58 -11.54 16.80 2.53
C GLU A 58 -11.88 15.30 2.33
N GLY A 59 -11.40 14.74 1.22
CA GLY A 59 -11.63 13.34 0.87
C GLY A 59 -10.73 12.40 1.68
N SER A 60 -11.23 11.19 1.90
CA SER A 60 -10.45 10.13 2.55
C SER A 60 -9.39 9.57 1.63
N LYS A 61 -8.28 9.10 2.19
CA LYS A 61 -7.20 8.39 1.47
C LYS A 61 -6.84 7.12 2.19
N TRP A 62 -6.63 6.06 1.42
CA TRP A 62 -6.51 4.71 1.93
C TRP A 62 -5.18 4.08 1.47
N PRO A 63 -4.09 4.24 2.25
CA PRO A 63 -2.81 3.65 1.88
C PRO A 63 -2.71 2.17 2.31
N ALA A 64 -1.94 1.39 1.57
CA ALA A 64 -1.44 0.10 2.01
C ALA A 64 -0.05 -0.16 1.44
N VAL A 65 0.80 -0.84 2.20
CA VAL A 65 2.15 -1.22 1.75
C VAL A 65 2.33 -2.72 1.90
N PHE A 66 2.94 -3.34 0.90
CA PHE A 66 3.21 -4.77 0.86
C PHE A 66 4.69 -5.04 0.60
N ARG A 67 5.26 -5.98 1.35
CA ARG A 67 6.60 -6.51 1.12
C ARG A 67 6.53 -7.66 0.12
N ARG A 68 7.39 -7.62 -0.90
CA ARG A 68 7.63 -8.78 -1.75
C ARG A 68 8.50 -9.79 -1.01
N LEU A 69 7.95 -10.97 -0.78
CA LEU A 69 8.67 -12.12 -0.23
C LEU A 69 9.56 -12.77 -1.31
N PRO A 70 10.55 -13.59 -0.97
CA PRO A 70 11.27 -14.40 -1.95
C PRO A 70 10.35 -15.40 -2.67
N ASP A 71 10.77 -15.89 -3.83
CA ASP A 71 10.09 -17.02 -4.44
C ASP A 71 10.26 -18.28 -3.56
N PRO A 72 9.30 -19.23 -3.60
CA PRO A 72 9.41 -20.46 -2.85
C PRO A 72 10.65 -21.21 -3.29
N ASP A 73 11.30 -21.91 -2.36
CA ASP A 73 12.37 -22.82 -2.73
C ASP A 73 11.79 -23.95 -3.58
N LEU A 74 12.31 -24.12 -4.79
CA LEU A 74 11.89 -25.13 -5.76
C LEU A 74 12.80 -26.37 -5.73
N SER A 75 13.79 -26.43 -4.84
CA SER A 75 14.62 -27.63 -4.70
C SER A 75 13.78 -28.78 -4.12
N LEU A 76 13.55 -29.80 -4.94
CA LEU A 76 13.01 -31.11 -4.57
C LEU A 76 14.12 -32.04 -4.05
#